data_AF-A0A952HQU2-F1
#
_entry.id   AF-A0A952HQU2-F1
#
_cell.length_a   1.000
_cell.length_b   1.000
_cell.length_c   1.000
_cell.angle_alpha   90.00
_cell.angle_beta   90.00
_cell.angle_gamma   90.00
#
_symmetry.space_group_name_H-M   'P 1'
#
loop_
_entity.id
_entity.type
_entity.pdbx_description
1 polymer ?
#
loop_
_entity_poly.entity_id
_entity_poly.type
_entity_poly.pdbx_seq_one_letter_code
_entity_poly.pdbx_strand_id
1 'polypeptide(L)'
;MIDTVRTSDLDKIDWNFKGARTQYLSHTFHPYPARFIPQIPATFIKLFTKESDTVLDPFCGSGTTLVEAFLHNRNSIGNDLNPLAVLISKVKTTLIGEDKLRYFNKKLSLLNSYIDYTAKDSCIKLPKRKLSKVFDDNVILKLNAIRRLLLEIKEEEYHDLYDFGRVALSSSIWSLTEGSNADIIDIFVNKVFSMQKEMLKMTEIVKNVPKIRVTCGDARKLDVEDSSVDLIVTSPPYVNALDYHRTHMYSMFWLDMDIDLFKRNEIGSHSHFANNRFRLLSKYLADMLRSTIEMNRVLKKGKLCVIVVGNSSLEYELIESYKFFADMSVKIGFKPIKTFFREIDKTRKYTSLNVGKINDEYILIMQKVKDSGFSVSDDDFVAEVVKEQMLKFREKVCRSSESSAKNKERLLKNIDKINEAIEKIVTDIKMDKN
;
A
#
# COMPACT_ATOMS: atom_id res chain seq x y z
N MET A 1 -9.57 29.79 16.10
CA MET A 1 -8.48 30.34 15.26
C MET A 1 -7.27 29.42 15.33
N ILE A 2 -7.08 28.54 14.34
CA ILE A 2 -5.77 27.96 13.99
C ILE A 2 -5.81 27.96 12.46
N ASP A 3 -5.28 29.03 11.88
CA ASP A 3 -5.35 29.37 10.46
C ASP A 3 -3.98 29.84 9.95
N THR A 4 -2.90 29.25 10.49
CA THR A 4 -1.55 29.82 10.34
C THR A 4 -0.42 28.82 10.14
N VAL A 5 -0.69 27.55 9.82
CA VAL A 5 0.39 26.76 9.18
C VAL A 5 0.41 27.13 7.71
N ARG A 6 1.34 28.02 7.37
CA ARG A 6 1.55 28.41 5.97
C ARG A 6 2.30 27.28 5.29
N THR A 7 2.03 27.05 4.02
CA THR A 7 2.79 26.08 3.21
C THR A 7 4.29 26.40 3.16
N SER A 8 4.70 27.63 3.49
CA SER A 8 6.09 28.04 3.70
C SER A 8 6.77 27.35 4.89
N ASP A 9 6.05 26.83 5.87
CA ASP A 9 6.66 26.10 6.98
C ASP A 9 7.21 24.74 6.55
N LEU A 10 6.73 24.22 5.41
CA LEU A 10 7.23 22.97 4.83
C LEU A 10 8.66 23.10 4.30
N ASP A 11 9.12 24.31 4.00
CA ASP A 11 10.49 24.59 3.57
C ASP A 11 11.53 24.43 4.68
N LYS A 12 11.09 24.44 5.94
CA LYS A 12 11.96 24.29 7.10
C LYS A 12 12.21 22.83 7.47
N ILE A 13 11.56 21.89 6.77
CA ILE A 13 11.56 20.46 7.10
C ILE A 13 12.59 19.74 6.24
N ASP A 14 13.51 19.01 6.88
CA ASP A 14 14.37 18.06 6.17
C ASP A 14 13.58 16.77 5.87
N TRP A 15 13.07 16.69 4.64
CA TRP A 15 12.26 15.57 4.15
C TRP A 15 13.05 14.26 3.99
N ASN A 16 14.37 14.25 4.17
CA ASN A 16 15.15 13.01 4.20
C ASN A 16 14.96 12.25 5.52
N PHE A 17 14.69 12.96 6.63
CA PHE A 17 14.58 12.41 7.97
C PHE A 17 15.75 11.46 8.32
N LYS A 18 16.99 11.87 7.98
CA LYS A 18 18.20 11.07 8.23
C LYS A 18 18.29 10.70 9.72
N GLY A 19 18.57 9.45 10.01
CA GLY A 19 18.66 8.95 11.39
C GLY A 19 17.33 8.69 12.11
N ALA A 20 16.17 9.12 11.56
CA ALA A 20 14.89 8.93 12.24
C ALA A 20 14.51 7.45 12.41
N ARG A 21 13.99 7.07 13.57
CA ARG A 21 13.54 5.69 13.83
C ARG A 21 12.21 5.41 13.10
N THR A 22 12.18 4.39 12.26
CA THR A 22 10.96 4.00 11.50
C THR A 22 10.26 2.75 12.06
N GLN A 23 10.96 2.00 12.91
CA GLN A 23 10.49 0.75 13.51
C GLN A 23 10.17 0.96 15.00
N TYR A 24 8.93 1.33 15.30
CA TYR A 24 8.41 1.50 16.66
C TYR A 24 6.94 1.08 16.73
N LEU A 25 6.49 0.65 17.92
CA LEU A 25 5.09 0.29 18.19
C LEU A 25 4.57 -0.69 17.12
N SER A 26 3.33 -0.49 16.68
CA SER A 26 2.68 -1.36 15.71
C SER A 26 3.28 -1.30 14.30
N HIS A 27 4.16 -0.34 13.96
CA HIS A 27 4.89 -0.38 12.67
C HIS A 27 5.77 -1.63 12.50
N THR A 28 6.13 -2.27 13.60
CA THR A 28 6.96 -3.49 13.64
C THR A 28 6.15 -4.79 13.46
N PHE A 29 4.81 -4.72 13.42
CA PHE A 29 3.96 -5.91 13.39
C PHE A 29 4.10 -6.73 12.11
N HIS A 30 4.42 -6.12 10.98
CA HIS A 30 4.59 -6.87 9.73
C HIS A 30 5.69 -6.25 8.85
N PRO A 31 6.55 -7.05 8.20
CA PRO A 31 7.60 -6.58 7.29
C PRO A 31 7.04 -6.22 5.89
N TYR A 32 5.81 -5.70 5.82
CA TYR A 32 5.13 -5.38 4.55
C TYR A 32 6.04 -4.51 3.65
N PRO A 33 6.23 -4.87 2.36
CA PRO A 33 7.16 -4.18 1.46
C PRO A 33 6.62 -2.81 1.02
N ALA A 34 7.49 -2.01 0.37
CA ALA A 34 7.12 -0.77 -0.31
C ALA A 34 6.30 0.23 0.54
N ARG A 35 6.76 0.49 1.78
CA ARG A 35 6.15 1.48 2.68
C ARG A 35 6.94 2.78 2.68
N PHE A 36 6.27 3.93 2.74
CA PHE A 36 6.96 5.16 3.12
C PHE A 36 7.27 5.20 4.63
N ILE A 37 8.12 6.13 5.03
CA ILE A 37 8.51 6.30 6.43
C ILE A 37 7.38 6.97 7.24
N PRO A 38 7.18 6.62 8.53
CA PRO A 38 6.13 7.23 9.36
C PRO A 38 6.23 8.75 9.53
N GLN A 39 7.45 9.30 9.46
CA GLN A 39 7.68 10.72 9.67
C GLN A 39 6.94 11.61 8.66
N ILE A 40 6.72 11.13 7.44
CA ILE A 40 6.01 11.90 6.40
C ILE A 40 4.54 12.12 6.80
N PRO A 41 3.70 11.08 6.96
CA PRO A 41 2.32 11.29 7.39
C PRO A 41 2.25 11.96 8.77
N ALA A 42 3.11 11.60 9.73
CA ALA A 42 3.13 12.24 11.05
C ALA A 42 3.28 13.77 10.96
N THR A 43 4.16 14.24 10.08
CA THR A 43 4.41 15.67 9.88
C THR A 43 3.19 16.38 9.33
N PHE A 44 2.58 15.85 8.26
CA PHE A 44 1.39 16.47 7.67
C PHE A 44 0.18 16.42 8.61
N ILE A 45 0.00 15.32 9.33
CA ILE A 45 -1.07 15.17 10.33
C ILE A 45 -0.93 16.23 11.41
N LYS A 46 0.25 16.39 12.02
CA LYS A 46 0.48 17.39 13.06
C LYS A 46 0.27 18.82 12.59
N LEU A 47 0.69 19.12 11.36
CA LEU A 47 0.68 20.48 10.82
C LEU A 47 -0.68 20.91 10.26
N PHE A 48 -1.44 20.01 9.64
CA PHE A 48 -2.63 20.37 8.85
C PHE A 48 -3.95 19.79 9.35
N THR A 49 -3.94 19.12 10.51
CA THR A 49 -5.15 18.58 11.13
C THR A 49 -5.22 18.91 12.61
N LYS A 50 -6.43 18.95 13.15
CA LYS A 50 -6.73 19.02 14.59
C LYS A 50 -7.09 17.62 15.11
N GLU A 51 -7.15 17.46 16.43
CA GLU A 51 -7.70 16.23 16.99
C GLU A 51 -9.13 16.02 16.48
N SER A 52 -9.50 14.75 16.27
CA SER A 52 -10.78 14.34 15.65
C SER A 52 -11.01 14.73 14.18
N ASP A 53 -10.12 15.49 13.53
CA ASP A 53 -10.14 15.61 12.07
C ASP A 53 -9.92 14.23 11.42
N THR A 54 -10.45 14.05 10.20
CA THR A 54 -10.38 12.77 9.49
C THR A 54 -9.25 12.76 8.46
N VAL A 55 -8.31 11.82 8.62
CA VAL A 55 -7.21 11.57 7.67
C VAL A 55 -7.56 10.38 6.79
N LEU A 56 -7.40 10.51 5.48
CA LEU A 56 -7.61 9.40 4.53
C LEU A 56 -6.29 8.95 3.92
N ASP A 57 -6.16 7.64 3.80
CA ASP A 57 -5.20 6.99 2.91
C ASP A 57 -5.94 6.02 1.97
N PRO A 58 -6.13 6.38 0.68
CA PRO A 58 -6.88 5.56 -0.28
C PRO A 58 -6.10 4.34 -0.79
N PHE A 59 -4.80 4.27 -0.49
CA PHE A 59 -3.89 3.17 -0.80
C PHE A 59 -3.14 2.76 0.47
N CYS A 60 -3.87 2.50 1.55
CA CYS A 60 -3.30 2.52 2.89
C CYS A 60 -2.21 1.47 3.13
N GLY A 61 -2.13 0.43 2.29
CA GLY A 61 -1.19 -0.67 2.45
C GLY A 61 -1.28 -1.22 3.88
N SER A 62 -0.13 -1.40 4.50
CA SER A 62 -0.05 -1.82 5.92
C SER A 62 -0.43 -0.75 6.95
N GLY A 63 -0.99 0.39 6.54
CA GLY A 63 -1.57 1.40 7.43
C GLY A 63 -0.59 2.37 8.09
N THR A 64 0.51 2.76 7.42
CA THR A 64 1.46 3.72 8.02
C THR A 64 0.79 5.06 8.35
N THR A 65 0.00 5.64 7.44
CA THR A 65 -0.79 6.86 7.69
C THR A 65 -1.77 6.69 8.84
N LEU A 66 -2.46 5.55 8.88
CA LEU A 66 -3.49 5.27 9.87
C LEU A 66 -2.92 5.12 11.28
N VAL A 67 -1.77 4.47 11.42
CA VAL A 67 -1.06 4.42 12.71
C VAL A 67 -0.65 5.81 13.17
N GLU A 68 -0.07 6.64 12.29
CA GLU A 68 0.32 7.99 12.69
C GLU A 68 -0.88 8.88 13.02
N ALA A 69 -2.01 8.72 12.32
CA ALA A 69 -3.26 9.39 12.69
C ALA A 69 -3.75 8.94 14.07
N PHE A 70 -3.70 7.63 14.33
CA PHE A 70 -4.09 7.02 15.58
C PHE A 70 -3.25 7.52 16.77
N LEU A 71 -1.92 7.53 16.63
CA LEU A 71 -0.99 8.03 17.64
C LEU A 71 -1.12 9.54 17.90
N HIS A 72 -1.81 10.26 17.02
CA HIS A 72 -2.08 11.68 17.15
C HIS A 72 -3.56 11.99 17.41
N ASN A 73 -4.40 11.04 17.85
CA ASN A 73 -5.82 11.29 18.16
C ASN A 73 -6.62 11.87 16.96
N ARG A 74 -6.28 11.46 15.73
CA ARG A 74 -7.05 11.80 14.52
C ARG A 74 -7.92 10.61 14.11
N ASN A 75 -9.11 10.90 13.63
CA ASN A 75 -9.92 9.88 12.96
C ASN A 75 -9.22 9.48 11.67
N SER A 76 -9.35 8.22 11.25
CA SER A 76 -8.74 7.78 10.00
C SER A 76 -9.60 6.82 9.20
N ILE A 77 -9.49 6.96 7.88
CA ILE A 77 -10.07 6.05 6.91
C ILE A 77 -8.92 5.49 6.07
N GLY A 78 -8.81 4.18 5.99
CA GLY A 78 -7.91 3.48 5.09
C GLY A 78 -8.71 2.70 4.06
N ASN A 79 -8.28 2.75 2.81
CA ASN A 79 -8.76 1.86 1.76
C ASN A 79 -7.55 1.15 1.15
N ASP A 80 -7.65 -0.15 0.93
CA ASP A 80 -6.69 -0.87 0.09
C ASP A 80 -7.37 -2.05 -0.59
N LEU A 81 -6.92 -2.39 -1.79
CA LEU A 81 -7.45 -3.52 -2.54
C LEU A 81 -6.92 -4.85 -1.99
N ASN A 82 -5.75 -4.86 -1.36
CA ASN A 82 -5.12 -6.06 -0.83
C ASN A 82 -5.72 -6.42 0.54
N PRO A 83 -6.46 -7.55 0.65
CA PRO A 83 -7.09 -7.94 1.92
C PRO A 83 -6.07 -8.20 3.04
N LEU A 84 -4.84 -8.62 2.70
CA LEU A 84 -3.77 -8.76 3.68
C LEU A 84 -3.33 -7.41 4.24
N ALA A 85 -3.22 -6.39 3.38
CA ALA A 85 -2.84 -5.04 3.78
C ALA A 85 -3.88 -4.43 4.72
N VAL A 86 -5.16 -4.59 4.38
CA VAL A 86 -6.32 -4.19 5.21
C VAL A 86 -6.28 -4.85 6.58
N LEU A 87 -6.08 -6.17 6.65
CA LEU A 87 -5.95 -6.91 7.90
C LEU A 87 -4.81 -6.37 8.77
N ILE A 88 -3.63 -6.16 8.18
CA ILE A 88 -2.45 -5.62 8.88
C ILE A 88 -2.75 -4.21 9.40
N SER A 89 -3.34 -3.35 8.56
CA SER A 89 -3.69 -1.98 8.91
C SER A 89 -4.69 -1.92 10.08
N LYS A 90 -5.72 -2.77 10.05
CA LYS A 90 -6.70 -2.92 11.14
C LYS A 90 -6.04 -3.34 12.45
N VAL A 91 -5.22 -4.39 12.45
CA VAL A 91 -4.54 -4.87 13.67
C VAL A 91 -3.58 -3.83 14.22
N LYS A 92 -2.85 -3.11 13.37
CA LYS A 92 -1.91 -2.08 13.81
C LYS A 92 -2.56 -0.87 14.46
N THR A 93 -3.88 -0.72 14.30
CA THR A 93 -4.67 0.40 14.79
C THR A 93 -5.75 -0.03 15.79
N THR A 94 -5.74 -1.29 16.23
CA THR A 94 -6.67 -1.84 17.23
C THR A 94 -5.92 -2.08 18.54
N LEU A 95 -6.40 -1.51 19.65
CA LEU A 95 -5.84 -1.80 20.97
C LEU A 95 -6.40 -3.10 21.53
N ILE A 96 -5.51 -3.96 22.04
CA ILE A 96 -5.89 -5.21 22.70
C ILE A 96 -5.38 -5.16 24.14
N GLY A 97 -6.32 -5.22 25.10
CA GLY A 97 -6.01 -5.17 26.53
C GLY A 97 -5.31 -6.42 27.04
N GLU A 98 -4.63 -6.28 28.19
CA GLU A 98 -3.80 -7.32 28.79
C GLU A 98 -4.56 -8.62 29.07
N ASP A 99 -5.83 -8.54 29.47
CA ASP A 99 -6.65 -9.73 29.75
C ASP A 99 -6.87 -10.59 28.49
N LYS A 100 -7.17 -9.96 27.35
CA LYS A 100 -7.30 -10.65 26.05
C LYS A 100 -5.95 -11.24 25.61
N LEU A 101 -4.84 -10.54 25.83
CA LEU A 101 -3.51 -11.05 25.51
C LEU A 101 -3.10 -12.24 26.40
N ARG A 102 -3.44 -12.19 27.68
CA ARG A 102 -3.26 -13.32 28.61
C ARG A 102 -4.08 -14.53 28.18
N TYR A 103 -5.29 -14.32 27.68
CA TYR A 103 -6.09 -15.38 27.07
C TYR A 103 -5.40 -15.99 25.85
N PHE A 104 -4.91 -15.16 24.93
CA PHE A 104 -4.15 -15.63 23.76
C PHE A 104 -2.94 -16.48 24.18
N ASN A 105 -2.21 -16.06 25.23
CA ASN A 105 -1.06 -16.80 25.76
C ASN A 105 -1.44 -18.16 26.34
N LYS A 106 -2.62 -18.28 26.98
CA LYS A 106 -3.14 -19.59 27.39
C LYS A 106 -3.39 -20.49 26.18
N LYS A 107 -4.02 -19.98 25.12
CA LYS A 107 -4.22 -20.74 23.87
C LYS A 107 -2.88 -21.16 23.25
N LEU A 108 -1.89 -20.26 23.19
CA LEU A 108 -0.55 -20.59 22.69
C LEU A 108 0.12 -21.73 23.48
N SER A 109 -0.11 -21.83 24.79
CA SER A 109 0.44 -22.94 25.59
C SER A 109 -0.09 -24.32 25.17
N LEU A 110 -1.24 -24.35 24.50
CA LEU A 110 -1.86 -25.56 23.98
C LEU A 110 -1.43 -25.88 22.54
N LEU A 111 -0.64 -25.02 21.87
CA LEU A 111 -0.35 -25.13 20.43
C LEU A 111 0.20 -26.51 20.02
N ASN A 112 1.07 -27.11 20.83
CA ASN A 112 1.62 -28.45 20.56
C ASN A 112 0.55 -29.56 20.59
N SER A 113 -0.55 -29.38 21.34
CA SER A 113 -1.65 -30.36 21.38
C SER A 113 -2.49 -30.38 20.10
N TYR A 114 -2.42 -29.33 19.28
CA TYR A 114 -3.10 -29.25 17.99
C TYR A 114 -2.35 -29.96 16.86
N ILE A 115 -1.09 -30.36 17.10
CA ILE A 115 -0.29 -31.08 16.12
C ILE A 115 -0.83 -32.51 16.04
N ASP A 116 -1.53 -32.78 14.96
CA ASP A 116 -2.13 -34.08 14.70
C ASP A 116 -1.26 -34.86 13.71
N TYR A 117 -0.37 -35.70 14.25
CA TYR A 117 0.49 -36.59 13.46
C TYR A 117 -0.28 -37.73 12.76
N THR A 118 -1.56 -37.93 13.10
CA THR A 118 -2.42 -38.98 12.53
C THR A 118 -3.25 -38.48 11.35
N ALA A 119 -3.34 -37.16 11.17
CA ALA A 119 -3.95 -36.56 10.00
C ALA A 119 -3.13 -36.92 8.76
N LYS A 120 -3.60 -37.90 7.98
CA LYS A 120 -3.12 -38.12 6.62
C LYS A 120 -3.50 -36.89 5.82
N ASP A 121 -2.57 -35.96 5.62
CA ASP A 121 -2.88 -34.68 4.98
C ASP A 121 -3.48 -34.90 3.59
N SER A 122 -4.62 -34.25 3.35
CA SER A 122 -5.09 -33.98 2.00
C SER A 122 -4.05 -33.10 1.31
N CYS A 123 -3.53 -33.50 0.15
CA CYS A 123 -2.55 -32.73 -0.60
C CYS A 123 -3.03 -31.27 -0.82
N ILE A 124 -2.54 -30.34 0.01
CA ILE A 124 -2.82 -28.91 -0.14
C ILE A 124 -2.15 -28.46 -1.44
N LYS A 125 -2.96 -28.15 -2.46
CA LYS A 125 -2.46 -27.69 -3.75
C LYS A 125 -2.04 -26.22 -3.65
N LEU A 126 -0.76 -25.98 -3.35
CA LEU A 126 -0.19 -24.63 -3.31
C LEU A 126 -0.24 -23.94 -4.69
N PRO A 127 -0.47 -22.61 -4.76
CA PRO A 127 -0.63 -21.85 -6.02
C PRO A 127 0.56 -21.90 -6.99
N LYS A 128 1.78 -22.24 -6.52
CA LYS A 128 2.97 -22.48 -7.35
C LYS A 128 3.76 -23.68 -6.83
N ARG A 129 3.85 -24.74 -7.64
CA ARG A 129 4.57 -25.99 -7.30
C ARG A 129 6.09 -25.86 -7.13
N LYS A 130 6.77 -24.85 -7.70
CA LYS A 130 8.26 -24.71 -7.62
C LYS A 130 8.79 -24.16 -6.29
N LEU A 131 7.97 -23.43 -5.54
CA LEU A 131 8.28 -22.86 -4.23
C LEU A 131 7.69 -23.71 -3.07
N SER A 132 7.24 -24.94 -3.41
CA SER A 132 6.74 -25.94 -2.46
C SER A 132 7.80 -26.47 -1.49
N LYS A 133 9.10 -26.28 -1.79
CA LYS A 133 10.19 -26.80 -0.93
C LYS A 133 10.24 -26.17 0.46
N VAL A 134 9.71 -24.95 0.63
CA VAL A 134 9.65 -24.25 1.92
C VAL A 134 8.55 -24.82 2.82
N PHE A 135 7.52 -25.42 2.22
CA PHE A 135 6.35 -25.95 2.91
C PHE A 135 6.36 -27.48 2.79
N ASP A 136 7.33 -28.12 3.44
CA ASP A 136 7.33 -29.57 3.60
C ASP A 136 6.18 -30.03 4.53
N ASP A 137 5.96 -31.34 4.60
CA ASP A 137 4.85 -31.92 5.39
C ASP A 137 4.92 -31.51 6.86
N ASN A 138 6.12 -31.38 7.43
CA ASN A 138 6.29 -30.98 8.82
C ASN A 138 5.92 -29.49 9.03
N VAL A 139 6.30 -28.60 8.12
CA VAL A 139 5.88 -27.19 8.12
C VAL A 139 4.36 -27.08 7.95
N ILE A 140 3.76 -27.85 7.03
CA ILE A 140 2.31 -27.85 6.78
C ILE A 140 1.55 -28.29 8.03
N LEU A 141 1.95 -29.39 8.67
CA LEU A 141 1.35 -29.88 9.92
C LEU A 141 1.33 -28.79 11.01
N LYS A 142 2.43 -28.06 11.15
CA LYS A 142 2.55 -26.98 12.15
C LYS A 142 1.74 -25.74 11.78
N LEU A 143 1.68 -25.37 10.51
CA LEU A 143 0.81 -24.29 10.03
C LEU A 143 -0.67 -24.63 10.24
N ASN A 144 -1.06 -25.89 10.05
CA ASN A 144 -2.41 -26.39 10.34
C ASN A 144 -2.72 -26.31 11.84
N ALA A 145 -1.77 -26.65 12.73
CA ALA A 145 -1.94 -26.48 14.17
C ALA A 145 -2.17 -25.01 14.57
N ILE A 146 -1.39 -24.07 14.01
CA ILE A 146 -1.60 -22.63 14.24
C ILE A 146 -2.98 -22.20 13.72
N ARG A 147 -3.36 -22.64 12.52
CA ARG A 147 -4.67 -22.34 11.93
C ARG A 147 -5.82 -22.83 12.80
N ARG A 148 -5.76 -24.07 13.31
CA ARG A 148 -6.77 -24.63 14.21
C ARG A 148 -6.92 -23.79 15.48
N LEU A 149 -5.81 -23.43 16.13
CA LEU A 149 -5.81 -22.54 17.29
C LEU A 149 -6.49 -21.19 16.97
N LEU A 150 -6.18 -20.58 15.82
CA LEU A 150 -6.78 -19.30 15.43
C LEU A 150 -8.28 -19.45 15.12
N LEU A 151 -8.71 -20.54 14.50
CA LEU A 151 -10.11 -20.81 14.23
C LEU A 151 -10.91 -20.97 15.52
N GLU A 152 -10.40 -21.68 16.53
CA GLU A 152 -11.06 -21.75 17.84
C GLU A 152 -11.21 -20.37 18.48
N ILE A 153 -10.17 -19.54 18.45
CA ILE A 153 -10.24 -18.15 18.96
C ILE A 153 -11.33 -17.35 18.23
N LYS A 154 -11.53 -17.61 16.93
CA LYS A 154 -12.59 -16.99 16.13
C LYS A 154 -13.98 -17.50 16.53
N GLU A 155 -14.12 -18.81 16.74
CA GLU A 155 -15.38 -19.47 17.15
C GLU A 155 -15.82 -19.04 18.55
N GLU A 156 -14.86 -18.74 19.42
CA GLU A 156 -15.06 -18.16 20.76
C GLU A 156 -15.33 -16.64 20.72
N GLU A 157 -15.62 -16.07 19.55
CA GLU A 157 -15.97 -14.66 19.32
C GLU A 157 -14.86 -13.64 19.66
N TYR A 158 -13.61 -14.08 19.83
CA TYR A 158 -12.46 -13.18 20.05
C TYR A 158 -11.88 -12.68 18.72
N HIS A 159 -12.67 -11.96 17.92
CA HIS A 159 -12.30 -11.52 16.58
C HIS A 159 -11.02 -10.66 16.51
N ASP A 160 -10.78 -9.76 17.47
CA ASP A 160 -9.55 -8.94 17.49
C ASP A 160 -8.30 -9.80 17.69
N LEU A 161 -8.41 -10.84 18.52
CA LEU A 161 -7.33 -11.79 18.77
C LEU A 161 -7.10 -12.69 17.56
N TYR A 162 -8.17 -13.12 16.89
CA TYR A 162 -8.09 -13.85 15.64
C TYR A 162 -7.33 -13.05 14.58
N ASP A 163 -7.72 -11.79 14.35
CA ASP A 163 -7.04 -10.92 13.39
C ASP A 163 -5.58 -10.66 13.79
N PHE A 164 -5.32 -10.39 15.08
CA PHE A 164 -3.98 -10.22 15.63
C PHE A 164 -3.08 -11.45 15.37
N GLY A 165 -3.60 -12.65 15.63
CA GLY A 165 -2.92 -13.90 15.37
C GLY A 165 -2.69 -14.15 13.88
N ARG A 166 -3.63 -13.80 13.00
CA ARG A 166 -3.44 -13.89 11.54
C ARG A 166 -2.32 -12.98 11.03
N VAL A 167 -2.18 -11.77 11.59
CA VAL A 167 -1.06 -10.88 11.24
C VAL A 167 0.28 -11.46 11.72
N ALA A 168 0.32 -12.04 12.92
CA ALA A 168 1.50 -12.75 13.39
C ALA A 168 1.85 -13.93 12.47
N LEU A 169 0.87 -14.74 12.08
CA LEU A 169 1.03 -15.86 11.15
C LEU A 169 1.55 -15.40 9.78
N SER A 170 0.98 -14.33 9.21
CA SER A 170 1.48 -13.75 7.96
C SER A 170 2.94 -13.31 8.07
N SER A 171 3.31 -12.65 9.17
CA SER A 171 4.69 -12.24 9.39
C SER A 171 5.64 -13.43 9.57
N SER A 172 5.16 -14.54 10.13
CA SER A 172 5.94 -15.78 10.27
C SER A 172 6.14 -16.48 8.94
N ILE A 173 5.08 -16.57 8.13
CA ILE A 173 5.15 -17.10 6.76
C ILE A 173 6.15 -16.27 5.94
N TRP A 174 6.09 -14.93 6.05
CA TRP A 174 7.07 -14.06 5.40
C TRP A 174 8.50 -14.41 5.81
N SER A 175 8.77 -14.53 7.11
CA SER A 175 10.10 -14.89 7.63
C SER A 175 10.57 -16.25 7.10
N LEU A 176 9.67 -17.22 7.01
CA LEU A 176 9.97 -18.55 6.48
C LEU A 176 10.30 -18.47 4.97
N THR A 177 9.52 -17.73 4.18
CA THR A 177 9.75 -17.58 2.73
C THR A 177 11.01 -16.79 2.39
N GLU A 178 11.49 -15.95 3.30
CA GLU A 178 12.77 -15.23 3.18
C GLU A 178 13.98 -16.11 3.58
N GLY A 179 13.77 -17.40 3.88
CA GLY A 179 14.84 -18.36 4.13
C GLY A 179 15.23 -18.56 5.59
N SER A 180 14.32 -18.26 6.54
CA SER A 180 14.54 -18.64 7.94
C SER A 180 14.53 -20.17 8.10
N ASN A 181 15.51 -20.71 8.82
CA ASN A 181 15.60 -22.13 9.17
C ASN A 181 15.00 -22.45 10.56
N ALA A 182 14.44 -21.46 11.24
CA ALA A 182 13.82 -21.66 12.55
C ALA A 182 12.47 -22.38 12.41
N ASP A 183 12.04 -23.04 13.49
CA ASP A 183 10.75 -23.71 13.50
C ASP A 183 9.59 -22.71 13.34
N ILE A 184 8.60 -23.04 12.51
CA ILE A 184 7.50 -22.13 12.23
C ILE A 184 6.65 -21.79 13.46
N ILE A 185 6.53 -22.72 14.42
CA ILE A 185 5.86 -22.45 15.70
C ILE A 185 6.66 -21.42 16.50
N ASP A 186 7.97 -21.59 16.60
CA ASP A 186 8.83 -20.66 17.32
C ASP A 186 8.81 -19.27 16.68
N ILE A 187 8.87 -19.19 15.35
CA ILE A 187 8.75 -17.92 14.61
C ILE A 187 7.41 -17.25 14.97
N PHE A 188 6.30 -18.00 14.95
CA PHE A 188 4.97 -17.51 15.29
C PHE A 188 4.83 -17.04 16.73
N VAL A 189 5.24 -17.86 17.70
CA VAL A 189 5.15 -17.53 19.13
C VAL A 189 6.01 -16.31 19.46
N ASN A 190 7.26 -16.27 18.98
CA ASN A 190 8.14 -15.11 19.16
C ASN A 190 7.55 -13.85 18.53
N LYS A 191 6.90 -14.00 17.37
CA LYS A 191 6.25 -12.88 16.69
C LYS A 191 5.07 -12.35 17.50
N VAL A 192 4.23 -13.24 18.04
CA VAL A 192 3.11 -12.87 18.91
C VAL A 192 3.61 -12.09 20.13
N PHE A 193 4.59 -12.61 20.87
CA PHE A 193 5.12 -11.91 22.05
C PHE A 193 5.75 -10.55 21.72
N SER A 194 6.45 -10.44 20.59
CA SER A 194 6.97 -9.17 20.10
C SER A 194 5.86 -8.17 19.82
N MET A 195 4.78 -8.60 19.16
CA MET A 195 3.60 -7.77 18.89
C MET A 195 2.87 -7.37 20.19
N GLN A 196 2.72 -8.28 21.15
CA GLN A 196 2.10 -8.00 22.45
C GLN A 196 2.86 -6.91 23.22
N LYS A 197 4.20 -7.00 23.24
CA LYS A 197 5.04 -5.99 23.91
C LYS A 197 4.84 -4.59 23.34
N GLU A 198 4.80 -4.45 22.02
CA GLU A 198 4.58 -3.16 21.37
C GLU A 198 3.10 -2.70 21.48
N MET A 199 2.14 -3.63 21.53
CA MET A 199 0.72 -3.34 21.78
C MET A 199 0.51 -2.72 23.17
N LEU A 200 1.08 -3.31 24.22
CA LEU A 200 0.95 -2.80 25.59
C LEU A 200 1.53 -1.39 25.72
N LYS A 201 2.71 -1.12 25.12
CA LYS A 201 3.25 0.25 25.04
C LYS A 201 2.30 1.22 24.33
N MET A 202 1.62 0.76 23.28
CA MET A 202 0.67 1.59 22.53
C MET A 202 -0.57 1.93 23.37
N THR A 203 -1.06 1.01 24.22
CA THR A 203 -2.15 1.27 25.17
C THR A 203 -1.78 2.27 26.28
N GLU A 204 -0.49 2.39 26.61
CA GLU A 204 -0.02 3.39 27.55
C GLU A 204 -0.06 4.80 26.95
N ILE A 205 0.20 4.92 25.64
CA ILE A 205 0.28 6.20 24.91
C ILE A 205 -1.12 6.70 24.50
N VAL A 206 -1.95 5.82 23.93
CA VAL A 206 -3.25 6.21 23.36
C VAL A 206 -4.35 6.00 24.39
N LYS A 207 -4.79 7.10 25.02
CA LYS A 207 -5.87 7.09 26.02
C LYS A 207 -7.26 7.24 25.40
N ASN A 208 -7.36 8.08 24.37
CA ASN A 208 -8.61 8.33 23.65
C ASN A 208 -8.50 7.68 22.28
N VAL A 209 -9.21 6.58 22.07
CA VAL A 209 -9.19 5.82 20.81
C VAL A 209 -9.99 6.60 19.75
N PRO A 210 -9.34 7.13 18.69
CA PRO A 210 -10.07 7.80 17.62
C PRO A 210 -10.85 6.80 16.75
N LYS A 211 -11.79 7.30 15.96
CA LYS A 211 -12.56 6.47 15.03
C LYS A 211 -11.68 6.04 13.86
N ILE A 212 -11.63 4.75 13.60
CA ILE A 212 -10.86 4.16 12.51
C ILE A 212 -11.78 3.30 11.66
N ARG A 213 -11.69 3.45 10.35
CA ARG A 213 -12.32 2.55 9.38
C ARG A 213 -11.29 2.09 8.37
N VAL A 214 -11.13 0.79 8.20
CA VAL A 214 -10.27 0.21 7.17
C VAL A 214 -11.14 -0.66 6.26
N THR A 215 -11.18 -0.33 4.98
CA THR A 215 -12.04 -0.98 3.99
C THR A 215 -11.17 -1.73 2.97
N CYS A 216 -11.56 -2.97 2.66
CA CYS A 216 -11.03 -3.69 1.51
C CYS A 216 -11.80 -3.26 0.26
N GLY A 217 -11.21 -2.39 -0.54
CA GLY A 217 -11.93 -1.69 -1.60
C GLY A 217 -11.01 -1.09 -2.67
N ASP A 218 -11.62 -0.73 -3.80
CA ASP A 218 -10.92 -0.13 -4.93
C ASP A 218 -10.82 1.39 -4.75
N ALA A 219 -9.60 1.94 -4.83
CA ALA A 219 -9.37 3.38 -4.70
C ALA A 219 -10.05 4.20 -5.81
N ARG A 220 -10.43 3.57 -6.94
CA ARG A 220 -11.22 4.18 -8.01
C ARG A 220 -12.70 4.33 -7.66
N LYS A 221 -13.15 3.78 -6.52
CA LYS A 221 -14.52 3.87 -6.01
C LYS A 221 -14.51 3.76 -4.47
N LEU A 222 -14.27 4.88 -3.80
CA LEU A 222 -14.17 4.94 -2.35
C LEU A 222 -15.58 4.92 -1.70
N ASP A 223 -15.79 4.01 -0.76
CA ASP A 223 -16.95 4.01 0.15
C ASP A 223 -16.78 5.07 1.26
N VAL A 224 -16.73 6.34 0.87
CA VAL A 224 -16.48 7.50 1.74
C VAL A 224 -17.38 8.64 1.28
N GLU A 225 -17.96 9.36 2.23
CA GLU A 225 -18.84 10.50 1.97
C GLU A 225 -18.12 11.66 1.28
N ASP A 226 -18.86 12.41 0.48
CA ASP A 226 -18.38 13.63 -0.18
C ASP A 226 -17.91 14.65 0.87
N SER A 227 -16.79 15.32 0.61
CA SER A 227 -16.27 16.41 1.44
C SER A 227 -16.21 16.09 2.95
N SER A 228 -15.90 14.84 3.32
CA SER A 228 -15.83 14.40 4.71
C SER A 228 -14.40 14.33 5.28
N VAL A 229 -13.38 14.43 4.44
CA VAL A 229 -11.95 14.25 4.80
C VAL A 229 -11.24 15.59 4.96
N ASP A 230 -10.37 15.69 5.97
CA ASP A 230 -9.60 16.90 6.31
C ASP A 230 -8.17 16.89 5.77
N LEU A 231 -7.61 15.72 5.50
CA LEU A 231 -6.26 15.56 4.94
C LEU A 231 -6.16 14.19 4.23
N ILE A 232 -5.54 14.17 3.05
CA ILE A 232 -5.09 12.92 2.41
C ILE A 232 -3.57 12.88 2.46
N VAL A 233 -3.01 11.77 2.97
CA VAL A 233 -1.58 11.46 2.84
C VAL A 233 -1.46 10.01 2.43
N THR A 234 -0.79 9.74 1.31
CA THR A 234 -0.76 8.40 0.72
C THR A 234 0.49 8.13 -0.09
N SER A 235 0.77 6.85 -0.34
CA SER A 235 1.77 6.38 -1.27
C SER A 235 1.13 5.32 -2.17
N PRO A 236 0.71 5.70 -3.39
CA PRO A 236 0.07 4.76 -4.31
C PRO A 236 1.07 3.72 -4.81
N PRO A 237 0.60 2.61 -5.39
CA PRO A 237 1.49 1.66 -6.06
C PRO A 237 2.27 2.35 -7.19
N TYR A 238 3.58 2.15 -7.25
CA TYR A 238 4.41 2.73 -8.31
C TYR A 238 4.35 1.84 -9.55
N VAL A 239 4.16 2.44 -10.73
CA VAL A 239 4.14 1.67 -11.99
C VAL A 239 5.46 0.92 -12.16
N ASN A 240 5.38 -0.37 -12.48
CA ASN A 240 6.54 -1.25 -12.67
C ASN A 240 7.42 -1.47 -11.42
N ALA A 241 6.91 -1.29 -10.19
CA ALA A 241 7.72 -1.47 -8.98
C ALA A 241 7.59 -2.85 -8.30
N LEU A 242 6.37 -3.40 -8.18
CA LEU A 242 6.13 -4.68 -7.52
C LEU A 242 4.83 -5.33 -8.01
N ASP A 243 4.79 -6.66 -8.10
CA ASP A 243 3.55 -7.43 -8.23
C ASP A 243 3.10 -7.89 -6.83
N TYR A 244 2.25 -7.11 -6.14
CA TYR A 244 1.87 -7.39 -4.75
C TYR A 244 1.16 -8.73 -4.59
N HIS A 245 0.34 -9.15 -5.57
CA HIS A 245 -0.33 -10.46 -5.55
C HIS A 245 0.68 -11.62 -5.51
N ARG A 246 1.84 -11.46 -6.15
CA ARG A 246 2.91 -12.48 -6.13
C ARG A 246 3.67 -12.44 -4.82
N THR A 247 3.99 -11.24 -4.35
CA THR A 247 4.74 -11.03 -3.10
C THR A 247 3.99 -11.55 -1.88
N HIS A 248 2.67 -11.42 -1.85
CA HIS A 248 1.84 -11.83 -0.70
C HIS A 248 1.14 -13.18 -0.86
N MET A 249 1.36 -13.87 -1.99
CA MET A 249 0.62 -15.07 -2.39
C MET A 249 0.57 -16.15 -1.30
N TYR A 250 1.67 -16.42 -0.60
CA TYR A 250 1.70 -17.46 0.44
C TYR A 250 0.93 -17.07 1.69
N SER A 251 1.14 -15.86 2.20
CA SER A 251 0.36 -15.36 3.34
C SER A 251 -1.13 -15.32 3.01
N MET A 252 -1.51 -14.83 1.83
CA MET A 252 -2.90 -14.80 1.39
C MET A 252 -3.50 -16.21 1.30
N PHE A 253 -2.76 -17.18 0.76
CA PHE A 253 -3.19 -18.56 0.66
C PHE A 253 -3.47 -19.18 2.04
N TRP A 254 -2.53 -19.08 2.96
CA TRP A 254 -2.67 -19.65 4.31
C TRP A 254 -3.71 -18.94 5.18
N LEU A 255 -4.09 -17.72 4.82
CA LEU A 255 -5.12 -16.93 5.48
C LEU A 255 -6.49 -17.00 4.79
N ASP A 256 -6.67 -17.90 3.82
CA ASP A 256 -7.90 -18.11 3.04
C ASP A 256 -8.41 -16.83 2.35
N MET A 257 -7.50 -16.04 1.76
CA MET A 257 -7.85 -14.81 1.03
C MET A 257 -7.97 -15.07 -0.47
N ASP A 258 -8.87 -14.34 -1.14
CA ASP A 258 -9.08 -14.44 -2.58
C ASP A 258 -7.95 -13.73 -3.37
N ILE A 259 -6.97 -14.52 -3.79
CA ILE A 259 -5.80 -14.05 -4.56
C ILE A 259 -6.20 -13.65 -5.98
N ASP A 260 -7.15 -14.35 -6.60
CA ASP A 260 -7.53 -14.12 -7.99
C ASP A 260 -8.37 -12.85 -8.15
N LEU A 261 -9.25 -12.56 -7.19
CA LEU A 261 -9.94 -11.28 -7.12
C LEU A 261 -8.95 -10.13 -6.93
N PHE A 262 -7.99 -10.26 -6.02
CA PHE A 262 -6.96 -9.22 -5.82
C PHE A 262 -6.14 -8.99 -7.10
N LYS A 263 -5.61 -10.07 -7.69
CA LYS A 263 -4.78 -10.02 -8.90
C LYS A 263 -5.47 -9.34 -10.08
N ARG A 264 -6.78 -9.59 -10.28
CA ARG A 264 -7.55 -9.01 -11.40
C ARG A 264 -7.72 -7.50 -11.28
N ASN A 265 -7.83 -6.98 -10.06
CA ASN A 265 -8.15 -5.58 -9.82
C ASN A 265 -6.92 -4.72 -9.51
N GLU A 266 -5.74 -5.32 -9.31
CA GLU A 266 -4.50 -4.66 -8.92
C GLU A 266 -4.06 -3.57 -9.93
N ILE A 267 -3.85 -2.36 -9.42
CA ILE A 267 -3.31 -1.24 -10.20
C ILE A 267 -1.80 -1.44 -10.41
N GLY A 268 -1.37 -1.40 -11.67
CA GLY A 268 0.06 -1.51 -12.03
C GLY A 268 0.58 -2.94 -12.21
N SER A 269 -0.29 -3.96 -12.18
CA SER A 269 0.08 -5.37 -12.34
C SER A 269 0.71 -5.69 -13.71
N HIS A 270 1.77 -6.50 -13.71
CA HIS A 270 2.60 -6.74 -14.90
C HIS A 270 1.98 -7.68 -15.92
N SER A 271 0.98 -8.49 -15.54
CA SER A 271 0.59 -9.67 -16.32
C SER A 271 -0.18 -9.38 -17.60
N HIS A 272 -0.90 -8.26 -17.70
CA HIS A 272 -1.80 -8.00 -18.83
C HIS A 272 -1.12 -7.35 -20.05
N PHE A 273 0.03 -6.70 -19.86
CA PHE A 273 0.68 -5.88 -20.90
C PHE A 273 2.15 -6.25 -21.12
N ALA A 274 2.47 -7.54 -21.08
CA ALA A 274 3.85 -8.02 -21.23
C ALA A 274 4.49 -7.62 -22.59
N ASN A 275 3.69 -7.55 -23.66
CA ASN A 275 4.18 -7.28 -25.02
C ASN A 275 4.46 -5.80 -25.29
N ASN A 276 3.69 -4.90 -24.70
CA ASN A 276 3.89 -3.46 -24.79
C ASN A 276 3.64 -2.83 -23.42
N ARG A 277 4.73 -2.51 -22.73
CA ARG A 277 4.66 -1.99 -21.36
C ARG A 277 4.15 -0.55 -21.32
N PHE A 278 4.17 0.21 -22.41
CA PHE A 278 3.61 1.56 -22.44
C PHE A 278 2.08 1.56 -22.41
N ARG A 279 1.44 0.46 -22.81
CA ARG A 279 0.00 0.23 -22.56
C ARG A 279 -0.30 0.11 -21.07
N LEU A 280 0.56 -0.58 -20.30
CA LEU A 280 0.51 -0.58 -18.83
C LEU A 280 0.61 0.83 -18.26
N LEU A 281 1.52 1.67 -18.78
CA LEU A 281 1.64 3.06 -18.34
C LEU A 281 0.35 3.83 -18.57
N SER A 282 -0.24 3.75 -19.76
CA SER A 282 -1.50 4.45 -20.07
C SER A 282 -2.66 3.99 -19.18
N LYS A 283 -2.79 2.68 -18.93
CA LYS A 283 -3.79 2.12 -18.02
C LYS A 283 -3.58 2.58 -16.58
N TYR A 284 -2.33 2.56 -16.13
CA TYR A 284 -1.95 3.05 -14.80
C TYR A 284 -2.30 4.53 -14.61
N LEU A 285 -1.99 5.38 -15.60
CA LEU A 285 -2.36 6.81 -15.55
C LEU A 285 -3.87 7.01 -15.47
N ALA A 286 -4.65 6.21 -16.20
CA ALA A 286 -6.11 6.24 -16.12
C ALA A 286 -6.63 5.84 -14.73
N ASP A 287 -6.12 4.74 -14.18
CA ASP A 287 -6.52 4.26 -12.84
C ASP A 287 -6.15 5.27 -11.74
N MET A 288 -4.98 5.90 -11.85
CA MET A 288 -4.54 6.95 -10.92
C MET A 288 -5.35 8.24 -11.08
N LEU A 289 -5.73 8.62 -12.30
CA LEU A 289 -6.62 9.75 -12.54
C LEU A 289 -7.99 9.52 -11.88
N ARG A 290 -8.62 8.36 -12.09
CA ARG A 290 -9.89 7.99 -11.46
C ARG A 290 -9.78 7.98 -9.93
N SER A 291 -8.70 7.40 -9.40
CA SER A 291 -8.46 7.43 -7.95
C SER A 291 -8.29 8.87 -7.42
N THR A 292 -7.66 9.76 -8.19
CA THR A 292 -7.49 11.17 -7.79
C THR A 292 -8.80 11.96 -7.91
N ILE A 293 -9.72 11.57 -8.82
CA ILE A 293 -11.09 12.09 -8.85
C ILE A 293 -11.83 11.73 -7.56
N GLU A 294 -11.73 10.48 -7.08
CA GLU A 294 -12.32 10.09 -5.79
C GLU A 294 -11.68 10.83 -4.62
N MET A 295 -10.36 11.00 -4.63
CA MET A 295 -9.67 11.83 -3.63
C MET A 295 -10.17 13.28 -3.66
N ASN A 296 -10.46 13.85 -4.83
CA ASN A 296 -11.08 15.16 -4.94
C ASN A 296 -12.46 15.15 -4.29
N ARG A 297 -13.33 14.19 -4.65
CA ARG A 297 -14.72 14.10 -4.17
C ARG A 297 -14.81 14.10 -2.64
N VAL A 298 -14.01 13.25 -1.98
CA VAL A 298 -14.08 13.03 -0.52
C VAL A 298 -13.37 14.11 0.29
N LEU A 299 -12.40 14.82 -0.29
CA LEU A 299 -11.63 15.85 0.41
C LEU A 299 -12.42 17.16 0.52
N LYS A 300 -12.40 17.79 1.69
CA LYS A 300 -12.98 19.13 1.88
C LYS A 300 -12.23 20.18 1.05
N LYS A 301 -12.96 21.16 0.51
CA LYS A 301 -12.36 22.30 -0.21
C LYS A 301 -11.34 23.03 0.67
N GLY A 302 -10.22 23.43 0.08
CA GLY A 302 -9.11 24.11 0.76
C GLY A 302 -8.16 23.19 1.53
N LYS A 303 -8.48 21.89 1.68
CA LYS A 303 -7.60 20.92 2.34
C LYS A 303 -6.57 20.32 1.38
N LEU A 304 -5.59 19.63 1.95
CA LEU A 304 -4.43 19.11 1.23
C LEU A 304 -4.58 17.62 0.88
N CYS A 305 -4.08 17.29 -0.31
CA CYS A 305 -3.79 15.94 -0.75
C CYS A 305 -2.27 15.80 -0.97
N VAL A 306 -1.66 14.85 -0.27
CA VAL A 306 -0.21 14.60 -0.29
C VAL A 306 0.02 13.21 -0.85
N ILE A 307 0.78 13.13 -1.95
CA ILE A 307 1.15 11.89 -2.61
C ILE A 307 2.66 11.73 -2.56
N VAL A 308 3.12 10.65 -1.93
CA VAL A 308 4.54 10.25 -1.95
C VAL A 308 4.74 9.21 -3.04
N VAL A 309 5.56 9.54 -4.03
CA VAL A 309 5.79 8.67 -5.19
C VAL A 309 7.24 8.70 -5.64
N GLY A 310 7.80 7.53 -5.92
CA GLY A 310 9.13 7.39 -6.49
C GLY A 310 9.11 7.45 -8.02
N ASN A 311 10.25 7.81 -8.60
CA ASN A 311 10.43 7.63 -10.04
C ASN A 311 10.55 6.14 -10.37
N SER A 312 10.01 5.73 -11.51
CA SER A 312 10.21 4.38 -12.02
C SER A 312 10.79 4.44 -13.43
N SER A 313 11.10 3.27 -13.99
CA SER A 313 11.56 3.17 -15.38
C SER A 313 10.79 2.09 -16.08
N LEU A 314 10.54 2.26 -17.37
CA LEU A 314 9.72 1.33 -18.13
C LEU A 314 10.27 1.27 -19.55
N GLU A 315 10.70 0.08 -19.96
CA GLU A 315 11.50 -0.12 -21.19
C GLU A 315 12.67 0.89 -21.31
N TYR A 316 13.34 1.12 -20.18
CA TYR A 316 14.46 2.05 -19.98
C TYR A 316 14.12 3.55 -20.08
N GLU A 317 12.85 3.91 -20.25
CA GLU A 317 12.40 5.29 -20.20
C GLU A 317 12.06 5.71 -18.76
N LEU A 318 12.50 6.91 -18.37
CA LEU A 318 12.25 7.46 -17.03
C LEU A 318 10.80 7.94 -16.89
N ILE A 319 10.08 7.35 -15.94
CA ILE A 319 8.71 7.69 -15.57
C ILE A 319 8.74 8.58 -14.32
N GLU A 320 8.45 9.86 -14.50
CA GLU A 320 8.38 10.84 -13.43
C GLU A 320 6.93 10.97 -12.93
N SER A 321 6.45 9.98 -12.18
CA SER A 321 5.03 9.86 -11.78
C SER A 321 4.47 11.11 -11.12
N TYR A 322 5.26 11.82 -10.30
CA TYR A 322 4.82 13.06 -9.65
C TYR A 322 4.44 14.17 -10.65
N LYS A 323 5.10 14.24 -11.82
CA LYS A 323 4.76 15.22 -12.88
C LYS A 323 3.43 14.89 -13.52
N PHE A 324 3.22 13.62 -13.87
CA PHE A 324 1.94 13.16 -14.40
C PHE A 324 0.80 13.45 -13.42
N PHE A 325 0.99 13.14 -12.14
CA PHE A 325 -0.03 13.39 -11.10
C PHE A 325 -0.30 14.89 -10.93
N ALA A 326 0.74 15.72 -10.87
CA ALA A 326 0.58 17.16 -10.77
C ALA A 326 -0.21 17.73 -11.97
N ASP A 327 0.19 17.40 -13.19
CA ASP A 327 -0.45 17.86 -14.42
C ASP A 327 -1.92 17.43 -14.51
N MET A 328 -2.20 16.14 -14.27
CA MET A 328 -3.56 15.61 -14.32
C MET A 328 -4.46 16.21 -13.24
N SER A 329 -3.92 16.45 -12.04
CA SER A 329 -4.69 16.97 -10.90
C SER A 329 -5.30 18.36 -11.17
N VAL A 330 -4.64 19.19 -11.99
CA VAL A 330 -5.12 20.53 -12.36
C VAL A 330 -6.46 20.46 -13.10
N LYS A 331 -6.64 19.44 -13.95
CA LYS A 331 -7.87 19.24 -14.73
C LYS A 331 -9.06 18.88 -13.84
N ILE A 332 -8.81 18.32 -12.66
CA ILE A 332 -9.83 17.79 -11.74
C ILE A 332 -9.93 18.58 -10.42
N GLY A 333 -9.59 19.88 -10.46
CA GLY A 333 -9.89 20.80 -9.36
C GLY A 333 -8.87 20.84 -8.22
N PHE A 334 -7.68 20.26 -8.41
CA PHE A 334 -6.54 20.47 -7.52
C PHE A 334 -5.61 21.58 -8.03
N LYS A 335 -4.90 22.21 -7.10
CA LYS A 335 -3.77 23.10 -7.39
C LYS A 335 -2.51 22.47 -6.78
N PRO A 336 -1.54 22.00 -7.59
CA PRO A 336 -0.22 21.65 -7.10
C PRO A 336 0.42 22.87 -6.41
N ILE A 337 0.82 22.70 -5.16
CA ILE A 337 1.41 23.76 -4.34
C ILE A 337 2.92 23.62 -4.34
N LYS A 338 3.42 22.40 -4.12
CA LYS A 338 4.85 22.14 -3.95
C LYS A 338 5.18 20.67 -4.18
N THR A 339 6.41 20.42 -4.59
CA THR A 339 6.98 19.08 -4.64
C THR A 339 8.34 19.11 -3.95
N PHE A 340 8.55 18.21 -3.00
CA PHE A 340 9.85 18.03 -2.36
C PHE A 340 10.50 16.74 -2.85
N PHE A 341 11.77 16.81 -3.19
CA PHE A 341 12.61 15.64 -3.47
C PHE A 341 13.22 15.13 -2.16
N ARG A 342 13.35 13.81 -2.04
CA ARG A 342 14.12 13.17 -0.97
C ARG A 342 14.86 11.94 -1.49
N GLU A 343 15.97 11.64 -0.85
CA GLU A 343 16.70 10.40 -1.07
C GLU A 343 16.15 9.29 -0.15
N ILE A 344 16.03 8.09 -0.69
CA ILE A 344 15.66 6.90 0.08
C ILE A 344 16.93 6.32 0.72
N ASP A 345 16.92 6.20 2.05
CA ASP A 345 17.96 5.46 2.78
C ASP A 345 17.79 3.95 2.56
N LYS A 346 18.63 3.41 1.66
CA LYS A 346 18.64 1.99 1.24
C LYS A 346 19.06 1.01 2.33
N THR A 347 19.65 1.49 3.43
CA THR A 347 20.11 0.62 4.53
C THR A 347 18.96 0.13 5.40
N ARG A 348 17.74 0.64 5.19
CA ARG A 348 16.59 0.39 6.08
C ARG A 348 15.61 -0.61 5.47
N LYS A 349 15.22 -1.61 6.28
CA LYS A 349 14.18 -2.63 6.03
C LYS A 349 12.76 -2.10 5.69
N TYR A 350 12.58 -0.79 5.47
CA TYR A 350 11.30 -0.18 5.07
C TYR A 350 11.05 -0.28 3.56
N THR A 351 12.13 -0.32 2.77
CA THR A 351 12.10 -0.60 1.33
C THR A 351 12.57 -2.02 1.11
N SER A 352 11.70 -2.90 0.63
CA SER A 352 12.05 -4.28 0.31
C SER A 352 13.17 -4.34 -0.73
N LEU A 353 14.10 -5.30 -0.57
CA LEU A 353 15.23 -5.57 -1.47
C LEU A 353 14.80 -5.78 -2.94
N ASN A 354 13.54 -6.17 -3.18
CA ASN A 354 12.97 -6.41 -4.50
C ASN A 354 12.37 -5.15 -5.20
N VAL A 355 12.34 -3.98 -4.56
CA VAL A 355 12.00 -2.68 -5.20
C VAL A 355 13.27 -2.02 -5.80
N GLY A 356 14.29 -2.85 -6.06
CA GLY A 356 15.72 -2.56 -6.08
C GLY A 356 16.30 -1.60 -7.13
N LYS A 357 15.59 -0.55 -7.57
CA LYS A 357 16.17 0.55 -8.38
C LYS A 357 15.67 1.96 -8.05
N ILE A 358 14.67 2.11 -7.17
CA ILE A 358 14.13 3.44 -6.84
C ILE A 358 14.97 4.02 -5.69
N ASN A 359 15.61 5.15 -5.94
CA ASN A 359 16.53 5.79 -4.99
C ASN A 359 16.00 7.14 -4.48
N ASP A 360 14.96 7.65 -5.14
CA ASP A 360 14.36 8.95 -4.94
C ASP A 360 12.85 8.83 -4.76
N GLU A 361 12.31 9.65 -3.85
CA GLU A 361 10.88 9.88 -3.70
C GLU A 361 10.58 11.36 -3.82
N TYR A 362 9.38 11.65 -4.32
CA TYR A 362 8.82 12.99 -4.42
C TYR A 362 7.57 13.06 -3.56
N ILE A 363 7.47 14.11 -2.77
CA ILE A 363 6.31 14.43 -1.95
C ILE A 363 5.55 15.53 -2.69
N LEU A 364 4.55 15.14 -3.48
CA LEU A 364 3.67 16.04 -4.21
C LEU A 364 2.56 16.52 -3.28
N ILE A 365 2.44 17.84 -3.13
CA ILE A 365 1.46 18.49 -2.26
C ILE A 365 0.51 19.30 -3.13
N MET A 366 -0.78 19.00 -3.01
CA MET A 366 -1.84 19.62 -3.79
C MET A 366 -2.94 20.12 -2.85
N GLN A 367 -3.60 21.21 -3.21
CA GLN A 367 -4.76 21.73 -2.48
C GLN A 367 -6.01 21.59 -3.34
N LYS A 368 -7.11 21.10 -2.76
CA LYS A 368 -8.41 21.10 -3.46
C LYS A 368 -8.93 22.53 -3.56
N VAL A 369 -9.02 23.06 -4.78
CA VAL A 369 -9.52 24.44 -5.03
C VAL A 369 -10.97 24.46 -5.52
N LYS A 370 -11.43 23.37 -6.14
CA LYS A 370 -12.82 23.15 -6.56
C LYS A 370 -13.10 21.65 -6.69
N ASP A 371 -14.37 21.30 -6.78
CA ASP A 371 -14.79 19.94 -7.12
C ASP A 371 -14.43 19.63 -8.59
N SER A 372 -14.15 18.35 -8.90
CA SER A 372 -13.66 17.93 -10.22
C SER A 372 -14.62 18.29 -11.36
N GLY A 373 -15.93 18.20 -11.11
CA GLY A 373 -16.96 18.26 -12.15
C GLY A 373 -17.04 17.02 -13.05
N PHE A 374 -16.18 16.03 -12.82
CA PHE A 374 -16.08 14.78 -13.57
C PHE A 374 -16.27 13.57 -12.66
N SER A 375 -16.93 12.54 -13.17
CA SER A 375 -17.10 11.25 -12.50
C SER A 375 -15.96 10.30 -12.83
N VAL A 376 -15.67 9.35 -11.93
CA VAL A 376 -14.78 8.22 -12.22
C VAL A 376 -15.25 7.35 -13.38
N SER A 377 -16.50 7.45 -13.82
CA SER A 377 -17.05 6.71 -14.95
C SER A 377 -16.97 7.45 -16.28
N ASP A 378 -16.42 8.66 -16.31
CA ASP A 378 -16.28 9.48 -17.52
C ASP A 378 -15.06 9.01 -18.34
N ASP A 379 -15.27 7.94 -19.11
CA ASP A 379 -14.21 7.30 -19.90
C ASP A 379 -13.64 8.23 -20.98
N ASP A 380 -14.45 9.12 -21.55
CA ASP A 380 -14.03 10.05 -22.60
C ASP A 380 -13.07 11.10 -22.03
N PHE A 381 -13.42 11.71 -20.89
CA PHE A 381 -12.53 12.63 -20.17
C PHE A 381 -11.23 11.95 -19.74
N VAL A 382 -11.31 10.75 -19.15
CA VAL A 382 -10.11 10.02 -18.71
C VAL A 382 -9.22 9.68 -19.91
N ALA A 383 -9.79 9.24 -21.03
CA ALA A 383 -9.04 8.96 -22.26
C ALA A 383 -8.33 10.21 -22.80
N GLU A 384 -9.02 11.35 -22.83
CA GLU A 384 -8.47 12.62 -23.30
C GLU A 384 -7.26 13.05 -22.46
N VAL A 385 -7.41 13.06 -21.14
CA VAL A 385 -6.33 13.48 -20.22
C VAL A 385 -5.14 12.53 -20.32
N VAL A 386 -5.37 11.20 -20.33
CA VAL A 386 -4.29 10.22 -20.45
C VAL A 386 -3.58 10.33 -21.80
N LYS A 387 -4.32 10.60 -22.88
CA LYS A 387 -3.74 10.83 -24.21
C LYS A 387 -2.85 12.07 -24.22
N GLU A 388 -3.27 13.17 -23.61
CA GLU A 388 -2.44 14.37 -23.44
C GLU A 388 -1.11 14.03 -22.74
N GLN A 389 -1.17 13.26 -21.65
CA GLN A 389 0.02 12.84 -20.90
C GLN A 389 0.94 11.92 -21.71
N MET A 390 0.38 10.94 -22.42
CA MET A 390 1.16 10.02 -23.24
C MET A 390 1.82 10.72 -24.44
N LEU A 391 1.18 11.74 -25.01
CA LEU A 391 1.79 12.58 -26.07
C LEU A 391 2.97 13.39 -25.53
N LYS A 392 2.83 14.05 -24.36
CA LYS A 392 3.96 14.75 -23.70
C LYS A 392 5.10 13.79 -23.37
N PHE A 393 4.78 12.59 -22.90
CA PHE A 393 5.76 11.56 -22.62
C PHE A 393 6.50 11.12 -23.89
N ARG A 394 5.77 10.89 -24.99
CA ARG A 394 6.37 10.60 -26.30
C ARG A 394 7.33 11.70 -26.73
N GLU A 395 6.94 12.97 -26.62
CA GLU A 395 7.81 14.09 -26.97
C GLU A 395 9.09 14.14 -26.11
N LYS A 396 8.99 13.86 -24.81
CA LYS A 396 10.15 13.72 -23.93
C LYS A 396 11.08 12.62 -24.42
N VAL A 397 10.55 11.45 -24.76
CA VAL A 397 11.34 10.33 -25.31
C VAL A 397 12.00 10.73 -26.63
N CYS A 398 11.28 11.37 -27.56
CA CYS A 398 11.84 11.86 -28.83
C CYS A 398 12.99 12.86 -28.65
N ARG A 399 12.93 13.71 -27.61
CA ARG A 399 13.97 14.71 -27.30
C ARG A 399 15.20 14.13 -26.60
N SER A 400 15.15 12.87 -26.15
CA SER A 400 16.30 12.25 -25.51
C SER A 400 17.43 12.03 -26.53
N SER A 401 18.56 12.72 -26.33
CA SER A 401 19.70 12.63 -27.24
C SER A 401 20.55 11.40 -26.90
N GLU A 402 20.61 10.43 -27.80
CA GLU A 402 21.50 9.26 -27.65
C GLU A 402 22.57 9.20 -28.75
N SER A 403 23.82 9.01 -28.34
CA SER A 403 25.01 9.01 -29.21
C SER A 403 25.28 7.68 -29.91
N SER A 404 24.71 6.57 -29.44
CA SER A 404 24.94 5.21 -29.95
C SER A 404 23.86 4.76 -30.94
N ALA A 405 24.24 4.04 -32.01
CA ALA A 405 23.30 3.49 -33.00
C ALA A 405 22.30 2.48 -32.40
N LYS A 406 22.77 1.60 -31.50
CA LYS A 406 21.94 0.62 -30.78
C LYS A 406 20.89 1.29 -29.88
N ASN A 407 21.25 2.45 -29.38
CA ASN A 407 20.40 3.27 -28.52
C ASN A 407 19.30 3.98 -29.34
N LYS A 408 19.64 4.48 -30.54
CA LYS A 408 18.66 5.04 -31.49
C LYS A 408 17.62 4.03 -31.97
N GLU A 409 18.00 2.80 -32.28
CA GLU A 409 17.06 1.74 -32.69
C GLU A 409 16.06 1.42 -31.57
N ARG A 410 16.55 1.26 -30.34
CA ARG A 410 15.70 1.09 -29.15
C ARG A 410 14.73 2.27 -28.97
N LEU A 411 15.21 3.50 -29.14
CA LEU A 411 14.39 4.70 -28.99
C LEU A 411 13.23 4.73 -30.01
N LEU A 412 13.52 4.44 -31.28
CA LEU A 412 12.49 4.34 -32.33
C LEU A 412 11.44 3.27 -31.99
N LYS A 413 11.90 2.08 -31.55
CA LYS A 413 11.00 1.01 -31.10
C LYS A 413 10.12 1.44 -29.91
N ASN A 414 10.67 2.18 -28.96
CA ASN A 414 9.91 2.73 -27.84
C ASN A 414 8.86 3.74 -28.32
N ILE A 415 9.22 4.63 -29.26
CA ILE A 415 8.29 5.59 -29.86
C ILE A 415 7.12 4.87 -30.55
N ASP A 416 7.38 3.82 -31.34
CA ASP A 416 6.34 3.03 -32.00
C ASP A 416 5.40 2.37 -31.00
N LYS A 417 5.96 1.78 -29.93
CA LYS A 417 5.16 1.20 -28.85
C LYS A 417 4.34 2.24 -28.09
N ILE A 418 4.87 3.45 -27.90
CA ILE A 418 4.13 4.56 -27.29
C ILE A 418 2.97 5.00 -28.20
N ASN A 419 3.19 5.08 -29.52
CA ASN A 419 2.13 5.38 -30.48
C ASN A 419 1.02 4.31 -30.44
N GLU A 420 1.38 3.03 -30.47
CA GLU A 420 0.40 1.93 -30.29
C GLU A 420 -0.36 2.07 -28.97
N ALA A 421 0.34 2.40 -27.88
CA ALA A 421 -0.30 2.59 -26.58
C ALA A 421 -1.31 3.75 -26.61
N ILE A 422 -0.98 4.86 -27.27
CA ILE A 422 -1.88 6.01 -27.44
C ILE A 422 -3.14 5.62 -28.22
N GLU A 423 -3.00 4.84 -29.30
CA GLU A 423 -4.14 4.37 -30.10
C GLU A 423 -5.07 3.44 -29.33
N LYS A 424 -4.52 2.68 -28.38
CA LYS A 424 -5.25 1.70 -27.56
C LYS A 424 -5.83 2.25 -26.25
N ILE A 425 -5.61 3.53 -25.91
CA ILE A 425 -6.07 4.12 -24.64
C ILE A 425 -7.57 3.84 -24.43
N VAL A 426 -8.43 4.21 -25.38
CA VAL A 426 -9.89 4.09 -25.24
C VAL A 426 -10.34 2.64 -25.00
N THR A 427 -9.63 1.65 -25.54
CA THR A 427 -9.94 0.24 -25.29
C THR A 427 -9.39 -0.26 -23.97
N ASP A 428 -8.18 0.17 -23.61
CA ASP A 428 -7.44 -0.39 -22.47
C ASP A 428 -7.92 0.16 -21.13
N ILE A 429 -8.39 1.42 -21.09
CA ILE A 429 -8.75 2.10 -19.84
C ILE A 429 -10.17 1.82 -19.33
N LYS A 430 -10.98 1.12 -20.14
CA LYS A 430 -12.36 0.79 -19.76
C LYS A 430 -12.32 -0.01 -18.47
N MET A 431 -13.14 0.41 -17.51
CA MET A 431 -13.36 -0.39 -16.31
C MET A 431 -14.18 -1.62 -16.71
N ASP A 432 -13.80 -2.78 -16.19
CA ASP A 432 -14.64 -3.98 -16.35
C ASP A 432 -16.02 -3.64 -15.78
N LYS A 433 -17.05 -3.80 -16.60
CA LYS A 433 -18.44 -3.71 -16.16
C LYS A 433 -18.70 -4.97 -15.32
N ASN A 434 -18.43 -4.88 -14.03
CA ASN A 434 -18.86 -5.90 -13.07
C ASN A 434 -20.39 -6.03 -13.08
#